data_AF-A0A7C5QAS7-F1
#
_entry.id   AF-A0A7C5QAS7-F1
#
_cell.length_a   1.000
_cell.length_b   1.000
_cell.length_c   1.000
_cell.angle_alpha   90.00
_cell.angle_beta   90.00
_cell.angle_gamma   90.00
#
_symmetry.space_group_name_H-M   'P 1'
#
loop_
_entity.id
_entity.type
_entity.pdbx_description
1 polymer ?
#
loop_
_entity_poly.entity_id
_entity_poly.type
_entity_poly.pdbx_seq_one_letter_code
_entity_poly.pdbx_strand_id
1 'polypeptide(L)'
;MPNTFFKINFNVFLLLFLLYNCCRGGAGREVSNIKKQNGSVPVPEVFVAMEGNRKVTENLMTPEEIEKIVKSLEIINEKMEPPRPGDWLWVHSEPGQSFTEYRSSHQFLLNSRRRIIYIQPLGSFTEGQKKIMERTADFMERFFGIEVKIKKALSLENIPSSAKRVHPEWGDKQINSGYILNKILIPLVSDDAVGLLGFTATDLWPGEGWNFVFGEASLSDRVGVWSIYRKGNADGSPAEFRLVLRRTLQTAVHEMGHMLGMLHCKKWKCVMNGSNSLEESDRRPLSLCPECLAKVLWVTGTNPVARFEKLREFYKNEGMEKELNYVKKALEIVSENRK
;
A
#
# COMPACT_ATOMS: atom_id res chain seq x y z
N MET A 1 -4.83 39.41 -14.63
CA MET A 1 -5.43 38.62 -15.73
C MET A 1 -5.76 37.25 -15.17
N PRO A 2 -6.98 36.73 -15.32
CA PRO A 2 -7.47 35.66 -14.44
C PRO A 2 -6.94 34.29 -14.84
N ASN A 3 -6.50 33.54 -13.82
CA ASN A 3 -6.05 32.16 -13.86
C ASN A 3 -7.20 31.22 -14.28
N THR A 4 -7.03 30.54 -15.41
CA THR A 4 -7.90 29.46 -15.86
C THR A 4 -7.56 28.16 -15.11
N PHE A 5 -8.30 27.89 -14.04
CA PHE A 5 -8.39 26.56 -13.44
C PHE A 5 -9.06 25.60 -14.43
N PHE A 6 -8.29 24.65 -14.99
CA PHE A 6 -8.86 23.51 -15.70
C PHE A 6 -9.51 22.57 -14.68
N LYS A 7 -10.85 22.60 -14.61
CA LYS A 7 -11.66 21.55 -13.97
C LYS A 7 -11.56 20.29 -14.82
N ILE A 8 -10.92 19.24 -14.31
CA ILE A 8 -10.93 17.91 -14.93
C ILE A 8 -11.82 17.00 -14.06
N ASN A 9 -12.84 16.44 -14.69
CA ASN A 9 -13.84 15.56 -14.07
C ASN A 9 -13.21 14.25 -13.59
N PHE A 10 -13.19 14.05 -12.28
CA PHE A 10 -12.46 12.99 -11.57
C PHE A 10 -13.23 11.66 -11.42
N ASN A 11 -14.21 11.38 -12.29
CA ASN A 11 -15.26 10.41 -11.97
C ASN A 11 -15.14 9.00 -12.60
N VAL A 12 -13.96 8.58 -13.10
CA VAL A 12 -13.88 7.33 -13.89
C VAL A 12 -12.72 6.37 -13.54
N PHE A 13 -11.62 6.75 -12.89
CA PHE A 13 -10.44 5.85 -12.90
C PHE A 13 -10.16 5.00 -11.66
N LEU A 14 -10.59 5.37 -10.44
CA LEU A 14 -10.29 4.56 -9.24
C LEU A 14 -11.38 3.53 -8.91
N LEU A 15 -12.62 3.74 -9.35
CA LEU A 15 -13.76 2.85 -9.07
C LEU A 15 -14.03 1.84 -10.20
N LEU A 16 -13.65 2.14 -11.45
CA LEU A 16 -13.86 1.22 -12.57
C LEU A 16 -12.83 0.11 -12.63
N PHE A 17 -11.61 0.28 -12.10
CA PHE A 17 -10.60 -0.79 -12.17
C PHE A 17 -10.94 -2.00 -11.27
N LEU A 18 -11.73 -1.80 -10.20
CA LEU A 18 -12.21 -2.88 -9.34
C LEU A 18 -13.53 -3.53 -9.80
N LEU A 19 -14.29 -2.91 -10.71
CA LEU A 19 -15.57 -3.43 -11.19
C LEU A 19 -15.57 -3.92 -12.66
N TYR A 20 -14.63 -3.47 -13.51
CA TYR A 20 -14.66 -3.79 -14.94
C TYR A 20 -14.14 -5.19 -15.32
N ASN A 21 -13.43 -5.89 -14.43
CA ASN A 21 -12.90 -7.23 -14.71
C ASN A 21 -13.84 -8.39 -14.35
N CYS A 22 -15.09 -8.10 -13.96
CA CYS A 22 -16.09 -9.14 -13.66
C CYS A 22 -16.90 -9.61 -14.88
N CYS A 23 -16.81 -8.93 -16.03
CA CYS A 23 -17.62 -9.24 -17.22
C CYS A 23 -16.80 -9.26 -18.52
N ARG A 24 -15.91 -10.25 -18.70
CA ARG A 24 -15.51 -10.70 -20.05
C ARG A 24 -15.33 -12.21 -20.10
N GLY A 25 -16.45 -12.91 -20.12
CA GLY A 25 -16.58 -14.22 -20.75
C GLY A 25 -17.81 -14.17 -21.65
N GLY A 26 -17.62 -14.36 -22.97
CA GLY A 26 -18.73 -14.64 -23.89
C GLY A 26 -19.12 -13.50 -24.85
N ALA A 27 -18.96 -13.83 -26.13
CA ALA A 27 -19.64 -13.38 -27.35
C ALA A 27 -20.76 -12.31 -27.26
N GLY A 28 -20.73 -11.40 -28.24
CA GLY A 28 -21.59 -10.23 -28.33
C GLY A 28 -23.08 -10.46 -28.61
N ARG A 29 -23.84 -9.39 -28.39
CA ARG A 29 -25.02 -8.93 -29.13
C ARG A 29 -25.45 -7.58 -28.56
N GLU A 30 -25.88 -6.69 -29.46
CA GLU A 30 -26.46 -5.38 -29.16
C GLU A 30 -27.65 -5.48 -28.20
N VAL A 31 -27.79 -4.53 -27.27
CA VAL A 31 -29.06 -4.29 -26.59
C VAL A 31 -29.27 -2.79 -26.36
N SER A 32 -30.18 -2.24 -27.16
CA SER A 32 -30.89 -0.99 -26.93
C SER A 32 -31.92 -1.12 -25.80
N ASN A 33 -32.07 -0.05 -25.00
CA ASN A 33 -33.27 0.35 -24.23
C ASN A 33 -33.96 -0.69 -23.33
N ILE A 34 -33.70 -0.64 -22.01
CA ILE A 34 -34.70 -1.04 -20.99
C ILE A 34 -34.71 -0.03 -19.84
N LYS A 35 -35.93 0.45 -19.54
CA LYS A 35 -36.32 1.43 -18.52
C LYS A 35 -36.11 0.91 -17.09
N LYS A 36 -35.88 1.86 -16.17
CA LYS A 36 -35.89 1.70 -14.71
C LYS A 36 -37.11 0.90 -14.22
N GLN A 37 -36.86 -0.15 -13.44
CA GLN A 37 -37.83 -0.67 -12.46
C GLN A 37 -37.15 -0.81 -11.11
N ASN A 38 -37.79 -0.24 -10.09
CA ASN A 38 -37.45 -0.37 -8.68
C ASN A 38 -37.88 -1.77 -8.20
N GLY A 39 -36.94 -2.53 -7.66
CA GLY A 39 -37.21 -3.80 -7.00
C GLY A 39 -35.95 -4.23 -6.23
N SER A 40 -36.09 -4.53 -4.94
CA SER A 40 -35.05 -5.08 -4.09
C SER A 40 -34.52 -6.38 -4.68
N VAL A 41 -33.25 -6.36 -5.10
CA VAL A 41 -32.55 -7.56 -5.58
C VAL A 41 -32.31 -8.48 -4.38
N PRO A 42 -32.77 -9.75 -4.40
CA PRO A 42 -32.51 -10.68 -3.32
C PRO A 42 -31.03 -11.01 -3.26
N VAL A 43 -30.47 -10.95 -2.06
CA VAL A 43 -29.09 -11.38 -1.78
C VAL A 43 -29.02 -12.89 -2.00
N PRO A 44 -28.19 -13.41 -2.92
CA PRO A 44 -28.11 -14.86 -3.14
C PRO A 44 -27.59 -15.57 -1.89
N GLU A 45 -28.18 -16.73 -1.57
CA GLU A 45 -27.81 -17.66 -0.49
C GLU A 45 -26.42 -18.33 -0.70
N VAL A 46 -25.37 -17.55 -0.98
CA VAL A 46 -23.98 -18.02 -1.09
C VAL A 46 -23.13 -17.56 0.11
N PHE A 47 -23.75 -16.94 1.11
CA PHE A 47 -23.07 -16.43 2.31
C PHE A 47 -22.71 -17.50 3.35
N VAL A 48 -23.04 -18.76 3.12
CA VAL A 48 -22.79 -19.87 4.05
C VAL A 48 -21.82 -20.85 3.41
N ALA A 49 -20.52 -20.54 3.42
CA ALA A 49 -19.39 -21.50 3.46
C ALA A 49 -18.09 -20.87 2.93
N MET A 50 -17.42 -19.96 3.66
CA MET A 50 -16.02 -19.59 3.35
C MET A 50 -15.16 -19.26 4.58
N GLU A 51 -15.44 -19.86 5.74
CA GLU A 51 -14.48 -19.87 6.86
C GLU A 51 -13.25 -20.77 6.59
N GLY A 52 -13.26 -21.57 5.51
CA GLY A 52 -12.33 -22.68 5.31
C GLY A 52 -10.99 -22.41 4.62
N ASN A 53 -10.63 -21.17 4.27
CA ASN A 53 -9.40 -20.90 3.49
C ASN A 53 -8.29 -20.16 4.25
N ARG A 54 -8.55 -19.83 5.52
CA ARG A 54 -7.51 -19.35 6.43
C ARG A 54 -6.74 -20.58 6.90
N LYS A 55 -5.41 -20.59 6.76
CA LYS A 55 -4.58 -21.67 7.29
C LYS A 55 -5.00 -21.91 8.74
N VAL A 56 -5.43 -23.13 9.06
CA VAL A 56 -5.52 -23.64 10.43
C VAL A 56 -4.08 -23.70 10.97
N THR A 57 -3.53 -22.53 11.33
CA THR A 57 -2.48 -22.43 12.32
C THR A 57 -3.21 -22.31 13.65
N GLU A 58 -2.92 -23.16 14.61
CA GLU A 58 -3.67 -23.37 15.87
C GLU A 58 -3.80 -22.13 16.79
N ASN A 59 -3.54 -20.90 16.34
CA ASN A 59 -3.58 -19.68 17.15
C ASN A 59 -3.97 -18.42 16.35
N LEU A 60 -4.94 -18.50 15.44
CA LEU A 60 -5.47 -17.30 14.79
C LEU A 60 -6.43 -16.55 15.71
N MET A 61 -6.21 -15.25 15.89
CA MET A 61 -7.07 -14.42 16.73
C MET A 61 -8.47 -14.29 16.12
N THR A 62 -9.49 -14.36 16.96
CA THR A 62 -10.87 -14.07 16.55
C THR A 62 -11.03 -12.58 16.22
N PRO A 63 -12.08 -12.18 15.46
CA PRO A 63 -12.38 -10.77 15.25
C PRO A 63 -12.50 -9.98 16.56
N GLU A 64 -13.15 -10.56 17.58
CA GLU A 64 -13.39 -9.94 18.89
C GLU A 64 -12.08 -9.72 19.66
N GLU A 65 -11.16 -10.70 19.60
CA GLU A 65 -9.83 -10.56 20.18
C GLU A 65 -9.02 -9.44 19.49
N ILE A 66 -9.05 -9.39 18.16
CA ILE A 66 -8.39 -8.32 17.39
C ILE A 66 -9.00 -6.96 17.75
N GLU A 67 -10.33 -6.86 17.78
CA GLU A 67 -11.04 -5.63 18.13
C GLU A 67 -10.69 -5.15 19.54
N LYS A 68 -10.64 -6.05 20.53
CA LYS A 68 -10.20 -5.72 21.89
C LYS A 68 -8.78 -5.15 21.90
N ILE A 69 -7.84 -5.78 21.19
CA ILE A 69 -6.44 -5.35 21.12
C ILE A 69 -6.32 -3.98 20.45
N VAL A 70 -6.98 -3.77 19.31
CA VAL A 70 -6.83 -2.48 18.61
C VAL A 70 -7.58 -1.36 19.32
N LYS A 71 -8.67 -1.67 20.03
CA LYS A 71 -9.42 -0.69 20.83
C LYS A 71 -8.54 -0.08 21.93
N SER A 72 -7.72 -0.87 22.60
CA SER A 72 -6.82 -0.36 23.64
C SER A 72 -5.72 0.56 23.08
N LEU A 73 -5.37 0.42 21.81
CA LEU A 73 -4.41 1.30 21.13
C LEU A 73 -5.00 2.66 20.72
N GLU A 74 -6.32 2.86 20.76
CA GLU A 74 -6.92 4.16 20.40
C GLU A 74 -6.40 5.32 21.24
N ILE A 75 -6.02 5.08 22.51
CA ILE A 75 -5.52 6.12 23.44
C ILE A 75 -4.20 6.76 23.01
N ILE A 76 -3.38 6.06 22.22
CA ILE A 76 -2.09 6.56 21.72
C ILE A 76 -2.11 6.90 20.22
N ASN A 77 -3.29 6.88 19.58
CA ASN A 77 -3.44 7.20 18.17
C ASN A 77 -4.30 8.46 17.99
N GLU A 78 -4.00 9.23 16.94
CA GLU A 78 -4.64 10.52 16.69
C GLU A 78 -5.64 10.43 15.53
N LYS A 79 -6.81 11.07 15.68
CA LYS A 79 -7.79 11.19 14.61
C LYS A 79 -7.24 12.06 13.48
N MET A 80 -7.80 11.87 12.28
CA MET A 80 -7.52 12.78 11.17
C MET A 80 -8.09 14.16 11.45
N GLU A 81 -7.26 15.17 11.22
CA GLU A 81 -7.68 16.56 11.13
C GLU A 81 -8.38 16.82 9.78
N PRO A 82 -9.22 17.87 9.68
CA PRO A 82 -9.72 18.33 8.38
C PRO A 82 -8.56 18.57 7.39
N PRO A 83 -8.72 18.21 6.10
CA PRO A 83 -7.65 18.34 5.12
C PRO A 83 -7.32 19.80 4.85
N ARG A 84 -6.04 20.11 4.62
CA ARG A 84 -5.58 21.43 4.20
C ARG A 84 -5.82 21.61 2.69
N PRO A 85 -5.90 22.85 2.18
CA PRO A 85 -5.98 23.08 0.73
C PRO A 85 -4.87 22.34 -0.02
N GLY A 86 -5.25 21.50 -0.98
CA GLY A 86 -4.33 20.68 -1.79
C GLY A 86 -3.98 19.31 -1.20
N ASP A 87 -4.29 19.03 0.07
CA ASP A 87 -4.15 17.69 0.66
C ASP A 87 -5.00 16.67 -0.12
N TRP A 88 -4.66 15.38 -0.05
CA TRP A 88 -5.36 14.33 -0.78
C TRP A 88 -6.88 14.37 -0.60
N LEU A 89 -7.35 14.39 0.65
CA LEU A 89 -8.78 14.41 0.98
C LEU A 89 -9.46 15.78 0.73
N TRP A 90 -8.71 16.83 0.41
CA TRP A 90 -9.28 18.09 -0.07
C TRP A 90 -9.68 17.98 -1.55
N VAL A 91 -8.88 17.28 -2.33
CA VAL A 91 -9.08 17.12 -3.78
C VAL A 91 -9.94 15.89 -4.11
N HIS A 92 -9.84 14.83 -3.29
CA HIS A 92 -10.45 13.53 -3.55
C HIS A 92 -11.46 13.16 -2.47
N SER A 93 -12.64 12.73 -2.91
CA SER A 93 -13.64 12.11 -2.05
C SER A 93 -13.52 10.59 -2.13
N GLU A 94 -13.32 9.94 -0.97
CA GLU A 94 -13.15 8.50 -0.87
C GLU A 94 -14.14 7.92 0.13
N PRO A 95 -14.62 6.67 -0.02
CA PRO A 95 -15.53 6.07 0.95
C PRO A 95 -14.84 5.76 2.29
N GLY A 96 -13.54 5.48 2.28
CA GLY A 96 -12.86 4.85 3.42
C GLY A 96 -13.21 3.36 3.54
N GLN A 97 -12.73 2.71 4.60
CA GLN A 97 -12.98 1.28 4.83
C GLN A 97 -12.76 0.95 6.30
N SER A 98 -13.80 0.51 6.99
CA SER A 98 -13.74 -0.02 8.35
C SER A 98 -13.13 -1.43 8.39
N PHE A 99 -12.84 -1.94 9.59
CA PHE A 99 -12.38 -3.32 9.76
C PHE A 99 -13.47 -4.33 9.34
N THR A 100 -14.72 -4.09 9.71
CA THR A 100 -15.86 -4.93 9.34
C THR A 100 -16.05 -4.99 7.82
N GLU A 101 -16.03 -3.85 7.14
CA GLU A 101 -16.13 -3.79 5.67
C GLU A 101 -14.96 -4.51 5.00
N TYR A 102 -13.74 -4.32 5.51
CA TYR A 102 -12.55 -5.03 5.01
C TYR A 102 -12.69 -6.55 5.10
N ARG A 103 -13.23 -7.06 6.21
CA ARG A 103 -13.47 -8.51 6.39
C ARG A 103 -14.46 -9.05 5.36
N SER A 104 -15.46 -8.25 4.98
CA SER A 104 -16.50 -8.64 4.02
C SER A 104 -16.08 -8.46 2.55
N SER A 105 -15.04 -7.69 2.26
CA SER A 105 -14.70 -7.25 0.89
C SER A 105 -13.74 -8.18 0.11
N HIS A 106 -13.77 -9.50 0.33
CA HIS A 106 -12.95 -10.57 -0.31
C HIS A 106 -11.63 -10.96 0.42
N GLN A 107 -11.53 -12.23 0.83
CA GLN A 107 -10.44 -12.82 1.63
C GLN A 107 -9.62 -13.90 0.88
N PHE A 108 -8.91 -13.54 -0.20
CA PHE A 108 -8.08 -14.50 -0.95
C PHE A 108 -6.60 -14.11 -1.10
N LEU A 109 -6.13 -13.13 -0.33
CA LEU A 109 -4.79 -12.56 -0.52
C LEU A 109 -3.70 -13.46 0.04
N LEU A 110 -3.96 -14.06 1.20
CA LEU A 110 -3.07 -15.03 1.85
C LEU A 110 -3.75 -16.38 1.92
N ASN A 111 -3.07 -17.40 1.43
CA ASN A 111 -3.51 -18.80 1.50
C ASN A 111 -2.28 -19.71 1.63
N SER A 112 -2.48 -21.02 1.68
CA SER A 112 -1.38 -21.98 1.80
C SER A 112 -0.31 -21.88 0.70
N ARG A 113 -0.67 -21.32 -0.46
CA ARG A 113 0.24 -21.11 -1.61
C ARG A 113 0.96 -19.77 -1.55
N ARG A 114 0.26 -18.67 -1.26
CA ARG A 114 0.80 -17.29 -1.27
C ARG A 114 1.35 -16.89 0.10
N ARG A 115 2.67 -16.76 0.21
CA ARG A 115 3.39 -16.65 1.50
C ARG A 115 4.57 -15.69 1.53
N ILE A 116 5.04 -15.20 0.37
CA ILE A 116 6.22 -14.33 0.28
C ILE A 116 5.85 -13.01 -0.39
N ILE A 117 6.37 -11.90 0.13
CA ILE A 117 6.42 -10.62 -0.58
C ILE A 117 7.73 -10.56 -1.34
N TYR A 118 7.69 -10.24 -2.62
CA TYR A 118 8.90 -10.06 -3.42
C TYR A 118 9.14 -8.59 -3.72
N ILE A 119 10.40 -8.19 -3.61
CA ILE A 119 10.90 -6.92 -4.13
C ILE A 119 11.70 -7.21 -5.39
N GLN A 120 11.34 -6.58 -6.51
CA GLN A 120 12.03 -6.65 -7.78
C GLN A 120 12.81 -5.35 -7.98
N PRO A 121 14.15 -5.35 -7.83
CA PRO A 121 14.95 -4.18 -8.17
C PRO A 121 14.88 -3.94 -9.69
N LEU A 122 14.65 -2.69 -10.07
CA LEU A 122 14.46 -2.23 -11.44
C LEU A 122 15.46 -1.10 -11.74
N GLY A 123 16.52 -1.44 -12.47
CA GLY A 123 17.62 -0.54 -12.84
C GLY A 123 18.87 -0.73 -11.99
N SER A 124 19.75 0.26 -12.04
CA SER A 124 20.97 0.35 -11.23
C SER A 124 20.74 1.18 -9.98
N PHE A 125 21.49 0.89 -8.93
CA PHE A 125 21.39 1.56 -7.63
C PHE A 125 22.77 1.93 -7.10
N THR A 126 22.86 3.09 -6.47
CA THR A 126 24.02 3.46 -5.64
C THR A 126 24.09 2.60 -4.37
N GLU A 127 25.20 2.65 -3.63
CA GLU A 127 25.34 1.90 -2.39
C GLU A 127 24.35 2.36 -1.31
N GLY A 128 24.07 3.66 -1.20
CA GLY A 128 23.03 4.20 -0.33
C GLY A 128 21.65 3.65 -0.71
N GLN A 129 21.30 3.67 -2.00
CA GLN A 129 20.01 3.17 -2.48
C GLN A 129 19.82 1.66 -2.25
N LYS A 130 20.89 0.85 -2.42
CA LYS A 130 20.86 -0.59 -2.09
C LYS A 130 20.59 -0.82 -0.61
N LYS A 131 21.28 -0.09 0.28
CA LYS A 131 21.04 -0.17 1.73
C LYS A 131 19.60 0.21 2.07
N ILE A 132 19.04 1.25 1.46
CA ILE A 132 17.63 1.62 1.66
C ILE A 132 16.70 0.47 1.26
N MET A 133 16.94 -0.16 0.11
CA MET A 133 16.14 -1.30 -0.35
C MET A 133 16.20 -2.48 0.62
N GLU A 134 17.40 -2.84 1.09
CA GLU A 134 17.62 -3.92 2.04
C GLU A 134 16.93 -3.65 3.39
N ARG A 135 17.08 -2.43 3.93
CA ARG A 135 16.37 -2.00 5.14
C ARG A 135 14.87 -1.97 4.96
N THR A 136 14.39 -1.63 3.76
CA THR A 136 12.96 -1.66 3.43
C THR A 136 12.43 -3.09 3.42
N ALA A 137 13.18 -4.05 2.87
CA ALA A 137 12.81 -5.45 2.90
C ALA A 137 12.68 -6.00 4.33
N ASP A 138 13.69 -5.78 5.18
CA ASP A 138 13.67 -6.18 6.60
C ASP A 138 12.51 -5.51 7.34
N PHE A 139 12.30 -4.21 7.11
CA PHE A 139 11.18 -3.50 7.71
C PHE A 139 9.82 -4.09 7.31
N MET A 140 9.59 -4.33 6.01
CA MET A 140 8.34 -4.91 5.52
C MET A 140 8.06 -6.28 6.13
N GLU A 141 9.09 -7.12 6.27
CA GLU A 141 8.96 -8.44 6.89
C GLU A 141 8.49 -8.32 8.35
N ARG A 142 9.13 -7.42 9.11
CA ARG A 142 8.75 -7.12 10.50
C ARG A 142 7.36 -6.47 10.60
N PHE A 143 7.01 -5.62 9.64
CA PHE A 143 5.80 -4.82 9.64
C PHE A 143 4.54 -5.63 9.29
N PHE A 144 4.64 -6.61 8.40
CA PHE A 144 3.51 -7.46 8.00
C PHE A 144 3.53 -8.84 8.65
N GLY A 145 4.69 -9.30 9.13
CA GLY A 145 4.88 -10.68 9.58
C GLY A 145 4.88 -11.68 8.44
N ILE A 146 5.29 -11.24 7.24
CA ILE A 146 5.35 -12.05 6.01
C ILE A 146 6.79 -12.03 5.50
N GLU A 147 7.32 -13.20 5.12
CA GLU A 147 8.67 -13.34 4.54
C GLU A 147 8.85 -12.39 3.33
N VAL A 148 9.96 -11.64 3.29
CA VAL A 148 10.28 -10.74 2.17
C VAL A 148 11.55 -11.18 1.45
N LYS A 149 11.50 -11.28 0.12
CA LYS A 149 12.67 -11.65 -0.71
C LYS A 149 12.97 -10.60 -1.77
N ILE A 150 14.24 -10.22 -1.86
CA ILE A 150 14.74 -9.37 -2.95
C ILE A 150 15.17 -10.27 -4.11
N LYS A 151 14.60 -10.04 -5.30
CA LYS A 151 14.96 -10.73 -6.54
C LYS A 151 16.22 -10.15 -7.18
N LYS A 152 16.78 -10.87 -8.16
CA LYS A 152 17.85 -10.36 -9.00
C LYS A 152 17.36 -9.10 -9.75
N ALA A 153 18.18 -8.05 -9.76
CA ALA A 153 17.87 -6.81 -10.45
C ALA A 153 17.62 -7.02 -11.96
N LEU A 154 16.67 -6.28 -12.50
CA LEU A 154 16.37 -6.23 -13.94
C LEU A 154 16.82 -4.90 -14.51
N SER A 155 17.41 -4.92 -15.72
CA SER A 155 17.74 -3.70 -16.46
C SER A 155 16.47 -3.03 -17.00
N LEU A 156 16.46 -1.70 -17.02
CA LEU A 156 15.40 -0.88 -17.62
C LEU A 156 15.78 -0.34 -19.01
N GLU A 157 16.93 -0.75 -19.54
CA GLU A 157 17.43 -0.32 -20.85
C GLU A 157 16.45 -0.68 -21.97
N ASN A 158 15.90 -1.90 -21.93
CA ASN A 158 14.99 -2.45 -22.94
C ASN A 158 13.55 -1.93 -22.86
N ILE A 159 13.25 -1.00 -21.94
CA ILE A 159 11.94 -0.33 -21.94
C ILE A 159 11.82 0.53 -23.20
N PRO A 160 10.75 0.40 -24.00
CA PRO A 160 10.57 1.13 -25.26
C PRO A 160 10.46 2.64 -25.02
N SER A 161 10.80 3.43 -26.03
CA SER A 161 10.70 4.90 -25.97
C SER A 161 9.28 5.38 -25.67
N SER A 162 8.25 4.66 -26.10
CA SER A 162 6.84 4.97 -25.81
C SER A 162 6.48 4.88 -24.32
N ALA A 163 7.29 4.18 -23.52
CA ALA A 163 7.12 4.05 -22.07
C ALA A 163 8.15 4.87 -21.28
N LYS A 164 8.86 5.78 -21.96
CA LYS A 164 9.80 6.74 -21.38
C LYS A 164 9.35 8.14 -21.76
N ARG A 165 9.61 9.10 -20.88
CA ARG A 165 9.48 10.52 -21.24
C ARG A 165 10.53 11.35 -20.54
N VAL A 166 10.68 12.58 -21.02
CA VAL A 166 11.33 13.65 -20.29
C VAL A 166 10.21 14.56 -19.81
N HIS A 167 10.15 14.87 -18.51
CA HIS A 167 9.12 15.73 -17.97
C HIS A 167 9.17 17.10 -18.68
N PRO A 168 8.03 17.62 -19.18
CA PRO A 168 8.03 18.78 -20.08
C PRO A 168 8.57 20.06 -19.43
N GLU A 169 8.40 20.23 -18.12
CA GLU A 169 8.80 21.46 -17.42
C GLU A 169 10.22 21.42 -16.83
N TRP A 170 10.58 20.38 -16.08
CA TRP A 170 11.83 20.30 -15.32
C TRP A 170 12.85 19.28 -15.86
N GLY A 171 12.54 18.56 -16.94
CA GLY A 171 13.54 17.75 -17.66
C GLY A 171 13.90 16.39 -17.01
N ASP A 172 13.19 15.97 -15.97
CA ASP A 172 13.41 14.66 -15.33
C ASP A 172 13.09 13.52 -16.31
N LYS A 173 13.97 12.52 -16.39
CA LYS A 173 13.69 11.28 -17.14
C LYS A 173 12.75 10.41 -16.33
N GLN A 174 11.64 10.01 -16.93
CA GLN A 174 10.58 9.24 -16.28
C GLN A 174 10.26 7.97 -17.06
N ILE A 175 9.86 6.94 -16.33
CA ILE A 175 9.34 5.69 -16.88
C ILE A 175 7.86 5.59 -16.55
N ASN A 176 7.08 5.08 -17.51
CA ASN A 176 5.67 4.87 -17.30
C ASN A 176 5.43 3.73 -16.28
N SER A 177 4.82 4.05 -15.14
CA SER A 177 4.57 3.07 -14.07
C SER A 177 3.60 1.98 -14.50
N GLY A 178 2.56 2.33 -15.26
CA GLY A 178 1.64 1.37 -15.88
C GLY A 178 2.35 0.36 -16.80
N TYR A 179 3.37 0.77 -17.55
CA TYR A 179 4.20 -0.15 -18.35
C TYR A 179 4.99 -1.11 -17.45
N ILE A 180 5.60 -0.60 -16.37
CA ILE A 180 6.32 -1.43 -15.40
C ILE A 180 5.37 -2.50 -14.82
N LEU A 181 4.21 -2.09 -14.32
CA LEU A 181 3.23 -3.03 -13.76
C LEU A 181 2.84 -4.07 -14.80
N ASN A 182 2.29 -3.63 -15.93
CA ASN A 182 1.61 -4.52 -16.89
C ASN A 182 2.55 -5.37 -17.74
N LYS A 183 3.72 -4.85 -18.12
CA LYS A 183 4.62 -5.50 -19.08
C LYS A 183 5.87 -6.11 -18.44
N ILE A 184 6.22 -5.69 -17.23
CA ILE A 184 7.41 -6.21 -16.53
C ILE A 184 6.99 -7.05 -15.34
N LEU A 185 6.21 -6.51 -14.40
CA LEU A 185 5.97 -7.19 -13.12
C LEU A 185 4.92 -8.28 -13.20
N ILE A 186 3.77 -8.05 -13.87
CA ILE A 186 2.69 -9.06 -13.97
C ILE A 186 3.22 -10.41 -14.49
N PRO A 187 4.02 -10.47 -15.58
CA PRO A 187 4.58 -11.73 -16.06
C PRO A 187 5.55 -12.44 -15.10
N LEU A 188 6.03 -11.75 -14.06
CA LEU A 188 7.06 -12.24 -13.13
C LEU A 188 6.52 -12.65 -11.76
N VAL A 189 5.22 -12.48 -11.52
CA VAL A 189 4.57 -12.87 -10.26
C VAL A 189 4.63 -14.38 -10.12
N SER A 190 5.33 -14.86 -9.09
CA SER A 190 5.37 -16.29 -8.77
C SER A 190 4.10 -16.74 -8.05
N ASP A 191 3.78 -18.03 -8.12
CA ASP A 191 2.58 -18.62 -7.50
C ASP A 191 2.53 -18.44 -5.98
N ASP A 192 3.70 -18.37 -5.35
CA ASP A 192 3.87 -18.18 -3.92
C ASP A 192 3.93 -16.70 -3.48
N ALA A 193 3.86 -15.78 -4.44
CA ALA A 193 3.86 -14.35 -4.18
C ALA A 193 2.50 -13.88 -3.64
N VAL A 194 2.55 -13.27 -2.46
CA VAL A 194 1.48 -12.40 -1.96
C VAL A 194 1.39 -11.14 -2.82
N GLY A 195 2.55 -10.60 -3.18
CA GLY A 195 2.70 -9.50 -4.12
C GLY A 195 4.14 -9.35 -4.58
N LEU A 196 4.32 -8.74 -5.75
CA LEU A 196 5.62 -8.40 -6.33
C LEU A 196 5.72 -6.88 -6.48
N LEU A 197 6.58 -6.25 -5.70
CA LEU A 197 6.79 -4.81 -5.78
C LEU A 197 8.08 -4.48 -6.51
N GLY A 198 8.00 -3.69 -7.57
CA GLY A 198 9.15 -3.05 -8.21
C GLY A 198 9.73 -1.95 -7.31
N PHE A 199 11.05 -1.95 -7.15
CA PHE A 199 11.77 -0.83 -6.57
C PHE A 199 12.66 -0.20 -7.63
N THR A 200 12.61 1.11 -7.82
CA THR A 200 13.46 1.80 -8.80
C THR A 200 14.02 3.12 -8.29
N ALA A 201 15.21 3.46 -8.78
CA ALA A 201 15.81 4.79 -8.64
C ALA A 201 15.41 5.75 -9.78
N THR A 202 14.61 5.32 -10.75
CA THR A 202 14.11 6.18 -11.83
C THR A 202 12.77 6.79 -11.44
N ASP A 203 12.51 8.02 -11.89
CA ASP A 203 11.24 8.67 -11.63
C ASP A 203 10.08 8.00 -12.39
N LEU A 204 8.88 8.05 -11.80
CA LEU A 204 7.71 7.34 -12.32
C LEU A 204 6.61 8.30 -12.77
N TRP A 205 5.88 7.90 -13.80
CA TRP A 205 4.78 8.66 -14.37
C TRP A 205 3.61 7.73 -14.78
N PRO A 206 2.36 7.99 -14.33
CA PRO A 206 1.27 7.05 -14.58
C PRO A 206 0.56 7.25 -15.93
N GLY A 207 0.69 8.42 -16.57
CA GLY A 207 -0.01 8.71 -17.82
C GLY A 207 -0.43 10.18 -17.95
N GLU A 208 -1.12 10.49 -19.05
CA GLU A 208 -1.50 11.86 -19.40
C GLU A 208 -2.19 12.61 -18.25
N GLY A 209 -1.86 13.89 -18.10
CA GLY A 209 -2.38 14.74 -17.02
C GLY A 209 -1.66 14.64 -15.68
N TRP A 210 -0.67 13.75 -15.53
CA TRP A 210 0.11 13.60 -14.28
C TRP A 210 1.56 14.04 -14.42
N ASN A 211 2.08 14.64 -13.35
CA ASN A 211 3.49 15.05 -13.25
C ASN A 211 4.38 13.85 -12.88
N PHE A 212 4.07 13.14 -11.80
CA PHE A 212 4.78 11.94 -11.36
C PHE A 212 3.94 11.18 -10.33
N VAL A 213 4.39 9.99 -9.94
CA VAL A 213 3.89 9.25 -8.77
C VAL A 213 5.06 8.73 -7.93
N PHE A 214 4.88 8.62 -6.61
CA PHE A 214 5.87 7.93 -5.76
C PHE A 214 5.78 6.42 -5.89
N GLY A 215 4.60 5.89 -6.21
CA GLY A 215 4.33 4.49 -6.46
C GLY A 215 2.95 4.30 -7.08
N GLU A 216 2.71 3.09 -7.55
CA GLU A 216 1.44 2.65 -8.12
C GLU A 216 1.29 1.14 -7.88
N ALA A 217 0.07 0.67 -7.57
CA ALA A 217 -0.20 -0.74 -7.33
C ALA A 217 -1.50 -1.23 -7.97
N SER A 218 -1.49 -2.50 -8.39
CA SER A 218 -2.68 -3.26 -8.77
C SER A 218 -2.91 -4.40 -7.78
N LEU A 219 -4.02 -4.33 -7.05
CA LEU A 219 -4.44 -5.37 -6.12
C LEU A 219 -4.80 -6.68 -6.85
N SER A 220 -5.56 -6.60 -7.94
CA SER A 220 -6.01 -7.78 -8.70
C SER A 220 -4.83 -8.58 -9.27
N ASP A 221 -3.83 -7.85 -9.75
CA ASP A 221 -2.66 -8.44 -10.39
C ASP A 221 -1.50 -8.71 -9.41
N ARG A 222 -1.63 -8.28 -8.14
CA ARG A 222 -0.65 -8.46 -7.06
C ARG A 222 0.73 -7.89 -7.41
N VAL A 223 0.72 -6.73 -8.05
CA VAL A 223 1.95 -6.00 -8.39
C VAL A 223 1.89 -4.56 -7.89
N GLY A 224 3.03 -4.03 -7.50
CA GLY A 224 3.20 -2.61 -7.22
C GLY A 224 4.55 -2.13 -7.70
N VAL A 225 4.76 -0.83 -7.77
CA VAL A 225 6.08 -0.24 -8.00
C VAL A 225 6.19 1.02 -7.17
N TRP A 226 7.37 1.28 -6.58
CA TRP A 226 7.66 2.57 -5.99
C TRP A 226 9.06 3.06 -6.36
N SER A 227 9.24 4.39 -6.32
CA SER A 227 10.48 5.06 -6.67
C SER A 227 11.09 5.82 -5.50
N ILE A 228 12.41 5.70 -5.38
CA ILE A 228 13.22 6.49 -4.44
C ILE A 228 13.64 7.85 -5.01
N TYR A 229 13.48 8.09 -6.32
CA TYR A 229 14.04 9.25 -7.04
C TYR A 229 13.73 10.59 -6.36
N ARG A 230 12.47 10.78 -5.94
CA ARG A 230 12.00 12.03 -5.33
C ARG A 230 12.10 12.05 -3.80
N LYS A 231 12.74 11.07 -3.15
CA LYS A 231 12.73 10.94 -1.68
C LYS A 231 13.86 11.68 -0.97
N GLY A 232 14.88 12.12 -1.70
CA GLY A 232 16.06 12.81 -1.17
C GLY A 232 17.37 12.11 -1.59
N ASN A 233 18.47 12.42 -0.90
CA ASN A 233 19.79 11.87 -1.20
C ASN A 233 20.13 10.66 -0.30
N ALA A 234 20.07 9.45 -0.87
CA ALA A 234 20.41 8.21 -0.15
C ALA A 234 21.92 8.06 0.12
N ASP A 235 22.77 8.81 -0.56
CA ASP A 235 24.23 8.77 -0.39
C ASP A 235 24.74 10.02 0.37
N GLY A 236 23.81 10.81 0.93
CA GLY A 236 24.11 12.01 1.70
C GLY A 236 24.56 11.72 3.14
N SER A 237 24.42 12.73 3.99
CA SER A 237 24.67 12.63 5.42
C SER A 237 23.79 11.55 6.09
N PRO A 238 24.15 11.06 7.29
CA PRO A 238 23.31 10.13 8.04
C PRO A 238 21.87 10.63 8.27
N ALA A 239 21.66 11.96 8.38
CA ALA A 239 20.34 12.55 8.52
C ALA A 239 19.53 12.47 7.21
N GLU A 240 20.16 12.75 6.07
CA GLU A 240 19.54 12.61 4.75
C GLU A 240 19.20 11.15 4.45
N PHE A 241 20.12 10.21 4.74
CA PHE A 241 19.87 8.78 4.62
C PHE A 241 18.63 8.36 5.43
N ARG A 242 18.54 8.75 6.71
CA ARG A 242 17.39 8.41 7.57
C ARG A 242 16.08 9.02 7.05
N LEU A 243 16.11 10.24 6.51
CA LEU A 243 14.93 10.86 5.91
C LEU A 243 14.45 10.07 4.67
N VAL A 244 15.38 9.70 3.79
CA VAL A 244 15.10 8.89 2.60
C VAL A 244 14.58 7.51 3.00
N LEU A 245 15.20 6.89 4.01
CA LEU A 245 14.76 5.60 4.55
C LEU A 245 13.31 5.71 5.01
N ARG A 246 13.03 6.62 5.94
CA ARG A 246 11.68 6.80 6.49
C ARG A 246 10.63 6.99 5.40
N ARG A 247 10.90 7.86 4.41
CA ARG A 247 9.98 8.10 3.29
C ARG A 247 9.80 6.89 2.37
N THR A 248 10.86 6.09 2.20
CA THR A 248 10.81 4.85 1.40
C THR A 248 10.03 3.76 2.12
N LEU A 249 10.28 3.57 3.42
CA LEU A 249 9.51 2.65 4.27
C LEU A 249 8.02 2.98 4.22
N GLN A 250 7.68 4.27 4.33
CA GLN A 250 6.31 4.76 4.27
C GLN A 250 5.60 4.39 2.97
N THR A 251 6.21 4.67 1.82
CA THR A 251 5.62 4.29 0.52
C THR A 251 5.55 2.77 0.36
N ALA A 252 6.60 2.04 0.70
CA ALA A 252 6.62 0.59 0.53
C ALA A 252 5.52 -0.13 1.31
N VAL A 253 5.29 0.23 2.58
CA VAL A 253 4.21 -0.39 3.37
C VAL A 253 2.83 0.15 2.99
N HIS A 254 2.73 1.36 2.44
CA HIS A 254 1.48 1.89 1.91
C HIS A 254 1.01 1.09 0.69
N GLU A 255 1.89 0.92 -0.31
CA GLU A 255 1.57 0.14 -1.53
C GLU A 255 1.31 -1.33 -1.22
N MET A 256 2.13 -1.94 -0.35
CA MET A 256 1.86 -3.30 0.12
C MET A 256 0.53 -3.37 0.88
N GLY A 257 0.16 -2.33 1.61
CA GLY A 257 -1.13 -2.26 2.27
C GLY A 257 -2.30 -2.31 1.29
N HIS A 258 -2.20 -1.60 0.17
CA HIS A 258 -3.16 -1.70 -0.93
C HIS A 258 -3.23 -3.10 -1.51
N MET A 259 -2.08 -3.77 -1.71
CA MET A 259 -2.03 -5.17 -2.15
C MET A 259 -2.58 -6.17 -1.12
N LEU A 260 -2.68 -5.77 0.15
CA LEU A 260 -3.41 -6.50 1.19
C LEU A 260 -4.90 -6.10 1.27
N GLY A 261 -5.42 -5.37 0.28
CA GLY A 261 -6.85 -5.01 0.17
C GLY A 261 -7.28 -3.82 1.02
N MET A 262 -6.34 -3.08 1.59
CA MET A 262 -6.65 -1.88 2.38
C MET A 262 -6.92 -0.69 1.46
N LEU A 263 -8.04 0.00 1.66
CA LEU A 263 -8.23 1.34 1.09
C LEU A 263 -7.50 2.40 1.94
N HIS A 264 -7.44 3.63 1.42
CA HIS A 264 -6.94 4.76 2.19
C HIS A 264 -7.70 4.92 3.52
N CYS A 265 -6.95 5.16 4.59
CA CYS A 265 -7.52 5.49 5.89
C CYS A 265 -7.88 6.97 5.93
N LYS A 266 -9.12 7.30 6.33
CA LYS A 266 -9.55 8.68 6.58
C LYS A 266 -9.88 8.99 8.04
N LYS A 267 -9.87 7.98 8.91
CA LYS A 267 -10.34 8.08 10.29
C LYS A 267 -9.24 8.52 11.25
N TRP A 268 -8.02 8.04 11.02
CA TRP A 268 -6.87 8.22 11.89
C TRP A 268 -5.65 8.69 11.10
N LYS A 269 -4.73 9.40 11.76
CA LYS A 269 -3.37 9.57 11.24
C LYS A 269 -2.73 8.20 11.10
N CYS A 270 -2.39 7.81 9.88
CA CYS A 270 -1.99 6.46 9.53
C CYS A 270 -1.06 6.46 8.31
N VAL A 271 -0.17 5.48 8.23
CA VAL A 271 0.63 5.25 7.01
C VAL A 271 -0.23 4.98 5.77
N MET A 272 -1.47 4.50 5.95
CA MET A 272 -2.44 4.29 4.87
C MET A 272 -3.25 5.55 4.51
N ASN A 273 -2.91 6.75 5.02
CA ASN A 273 -3.55 7.97 4.53
C ASN A 273 -3.07 8.25 3.10
N GLY A 274 -3.99 8.56 2.18
CA GLY A 274 -3.63 9.07 0.86
C GLY A 274 -2.87 10.39 0.96
N SER A 275 -2.03 10.68 -0.03
CA SER A 275 -1.21 11.88 -0.02
C SER A 275 -0.92 12.44 -1.42
N ASN A 276 -1.03 13.76 -1.55
CA ASN A 276 -0.73 14.49 -2.79
C ASN A 276 0.72 15.04 -2.85
N SER A 277 1.48 14.99 -1.75
CA SER A 277 2.81 15.60 -1.69
C SER A 277 3.72 14.93 -0.65
N LEU A 278 5.04 15.10 -0.78
CA LEU A 278 5.98 14.67 0.26
C LEU A 278 5.69 15.34 1.59
N GLU A 279 5.35 16.63 1.58
CA GLU A 279 5.10 17.37 2.81
C GLU A 279 3.82 16.90 3.52
N GLU A 280 2.79 16.51 2.76
CA GLU A 280 1.64 15.82 3.35
C GLU A 280 2.03 14.44 3.89
N SER A 281 2.77 13.63 3.13
CA SER A 281 3.23 12.32 3.56
C SER A 281 4.11 12.39 4.82
N ASP A 282 5.03 13.35 4.91
CA ASP A 282 5.97 13.52 6.02
C ASP A 282 5.26 13.89 7.34
N ARG A 283 4.09 14.54 7.26
CA ARG A 283 3.23 14.79 8.43
C ARG A 283 2.56 13.50 8.95
N ARG A 284 2.49 12.43 8.16
CA ARG A 284 1.85 11.16 8.55
C ARG A 284 2.82 10.24 9.31
N PRO A 285 2.31 9.41 10.23
CA PRO A 285 3.15 8.48 10.97
C PRO A 285 3.57 7.29 10.11
N LEU A 286 4.74 6.70 10.40
CA LEU A 286 5.15 5.40 9.87
C LEU A 286 4.56 4.26 10.73
N SER A 287 3.24 4.30 10.95
CA SER A 287 2.52 3.30 11.73
C SER A 287 1.09 3.09 11.20
N LEU A 288 0.58 1.88 11.41
CA LEU A 288 -0.84 1.59 11.20
C LEU A 288 -1.62 2.12 12.40
N CYS A 289 -2.73 2.79 12.12
CA CYS A 289 -3.71 3.10 13.15
C CYS A 289 -4.41 1.82 13.62
N PRO A 290 -5.20 1.86 14.70
CA PRO A 290 -5.93 0.70 15.23
C PRO A 290 -6.73 -0.05 14.15
N GLU A 291 -7.42 0.69 13.29
CA GLU A 291 -8.30 0.10 12.26
C GLU A 291 -7.51 -0.59 11.15
N CYS A 292 -6.39 -0.02 10.69
CA CYS A 292 -5.55 -0.66 9.68
C CYS A 292 -4.67 -1.77 10.28
N LEU A 293 -4.29 -1.66 11.57
CA LEU A 293 -3.62 -2.75 12.27
C LEU A 293 -4.52 -3.98 12.37
N ALA A 294 -5.81 -3.80 12.70
CA ALA A 294 -6.77 -4.91 12.72
C ALA A 294 -6.81 -5.68 11.40
N LYS A 295 -6.79 -4.96 10.27
CA LYS A 295 -6.75 -5.55 8.92
C LYS A 295 -5.48 -6.39 8.71
N VAL A 296 -4.33 -5.89 9.13
CA VAL A 296 -3.06 -6.64 9.05
C VAL A 296 -3.09 -7.86 9.97
N LEU A 297 -3.48 -7.74 11.24
CA LEU A 297 -3.59 -8.87 12.16
C LEU A 297 -4.55 -9.94 11.61
N TRP A 298 -5.67 -9.51 11.03
CA TRP A 298 -6.66 -10.38 10.43
C TRP A 298 -6.13 -11.14 9.22
N VAL A 299 -5.49 -10.43 8.27
CA VAL A 299 -5.08 -11.05 7.01
C VAL A 299 -3.81 -11.89 7.18
N THR A 300 -2.84 -11.44 7.98
CA THR A 300 -1.53 -12.11 8.11
C THR A 300 -1.48 -13.10 9.27
N GLY A 301 -2.39 -12.99 10.26
CA GLY A 301 -2.34 -13.77 11.48
C GLY A 301 -1.14 -13.45 12.38
N THR A 302 -0.43 -12.35 12.12
CA THR A 302 0.76 -12.00 12.90
C THR A 302 0.40 -11.73 14.37
N ASN A 303 1.26 -12.18 15.28
CA ASN A 303 1.14 -11.85 16.69
C ASN A 303 1.49 -10.36 16.91
N PRO A 304 0.63 -9.56 17.57
CA PRO A 304 0.85 -8.13 17.73
C PRO A 304 2.03 -7.79 18.64
N VAL A 305 2.25 -8.57 19.71
CA VAL A 305 3.39 -8.37 20.65
C VAL A 305 4.70 -8.63 19.91
N ALA A 306 4.84 -9.80 19.29
CA ALA A 306 6.05 -10.16 18.54
C ALA A 306 6.34 -9.17 17.39
N ARG A 307 5.29 -8.69 16.71
CA ARG A 307 5.40 -7.65 15.69
C ARG A 307 5.96 -6.35 16.27
N PHE A 308 5.39 -5.84 17.37
CA PHE A 308 5.87 -4.61 17.99
C PHE A 308 7.29 -4.75 18.56
N GLU A 309 7.67 -5.91 19.09
CA GLU A 309 9.05 -6.17 19.50
C GLU A 309 10.05 -6.07 18.34
N LYS A 310 9.74 -6.71 17.21
CA LYS A 310 10.55 -6.65 15.99
C LYS A 310 10.67 -5.23 15.44
N LEU A 311 9.58 -4.45 15.48
CA LEU A 311 9.60 -3.04 15.05
C LEU A 311 10.36 -2.15 16.03
N ARG A 312 10.28 -2.40 17.33
CA ARG A 312 11.06 -1.69 18.36
C ARG A 312 12.55 -1.84 18.12
N GLU A 313 12.98 -3.06 17.81
CA GLU A 313 14.38 -3.36 17.47
C GLU A 313 14.82 -2.59 16.21
N PHE A 314 14.02 -2.66 15.14
CA PHE A 314 14.31 -1.96 13.89
C PHE A 314 14.47 -0.45 14.11
N TYR A 315 13.49 0.19 14.75
CA TYR A 315 13.52 1.65 14.96
C TYR A 315 14.65 2.09 15.88
N LYS A 316 15.04 1.27 16.86
CA LYS A 316 16.22 1.53 17.69
C LYS A 316 17.50 1.50 16.87
N ASN A 317 17.66 0.49 16.01
CA ASN A 317 18.86 0.33 15.19
C ASN A 317 19.01 1.44 14.13
N GLU A 318 17.88 1.92 13.58
CA GLU A 318 17.86 2.98 12.56
C GLU A 318 17.81 4.40 13.16
N GLY A 319 17.80 4.55 14.50
CA GLY A 319 17.76 5.86 15.17
C GLY A 319 16.47 6.64 14.92
N MET A 320 15.34 5.94 14.79
CA MET A 320 14.03 6.52 14.50
C MET A 320 13.23 6.76 15.80
N GLU A 321 13.65 7.76 16.58
CA GLU A 321 13.17 7.99 17.95
C GLU A 321 11.65 8.22 18.05
N LYS A 322 11.04 8.94 17.09
CA LYS A 322 9.60 9.20 17.09
C LYS A 322 8.82 7.88 16.96
N GLU A 323 9.19 7.06 15.98
CA GLU A 323 8.58 5.75 15.74
C GLU A 323 8.90 4.76 16.87
N LEU A 324 10.11 4.79 17.43
CA LEU A 324 10.51 3.97 18.56
C LEU A 324 9.64 4.24 19.80
N ASN A 325 9.41 5.52 20.11
CA ASN A 325 8.58 5.91 21.25
C ASN A 325 7.12 5.48 21.10
N TYR A 326 6.57 5.57 19.88
CA TYR A 326 5.24 5.04 19.58
C TYR A 326 5.17 3.53 19.83
N VAL A 327 6.12 2.76 19.29
CA VAL A 327 6.12 1.30 19.40
C VAL A 327 6.33 0.82 20.84
N LYS A 328 7.14 1.52 21.65
CA LYS A 328 7.29 1.19 23.09
C LYS A 328 5.96 1.27 23.83
N LYS A 329 5.21 2.36 23.64
CA LYS A 329 3.87 2.55 24.24
C LYS A 329 2.88 1.51 23.73
N ALA A 330 2.87 1.26 22.42
CA ALA A 330 2.00 0.25 21.83
C ALA A 330 2.28 -1.14 22.40
N LEU A 331 3.56 -1.51 22.54
CA LEU A 331 3.99 -2.80 23.08
C LEU A 331 3.54 -3.01 24.53
N GLU A 332 3.68 -1.99 25.37
CA GLU A 332 3.21 -2.00 26.76
C GLU A 332 1.70 -2.29 26.81
N ILE A 333 0.90 -1.50 26.08
CA ILE A 333 -0.56 -1.64 26.01
C ILE A 333 -0.98 -3.03 25.52
N VAL A 334 -0.39 -3.54 24.42
CA VAL A 334 -0.81 -4.85 23.89
C VAL A 334 -0.35 -6.03 24.75
N SER A 335 0.74 -5.88 25.50
CA SER A 335 1.25 -6.93 26.39
C SER A 335 0.39 -7.08 27.64
N GLU A 336 -0.13 -5.97 28.17
CA GLU A 336 -1.06 -5.97 29.31
C GLU A 336 -2.41 -6.62 28.96
N ASN A 337 -2.91 -6.41 27.74
CA ASN A 337 -4.18 -6.99 27.29
C ASN A 337 -4.16 -8.52 27.08
N ARG A 338 -2.98 -9.15 27.14
CA ARG A 338 -2.78 -10.60 27.03
C ARG A 338 -2.56 -11.30 28.38
N LYS A 339 -2.37 -10.55 29.47
CA LYS A 339 -2.42 -11.06 30.83
C LYS A 339 -3.87 -11.10 31.29
#